data_AF-A0A235FA28-F1
#
_entry.id   AF-A0A235FA28-F1
#
_cell.length_a   1.000
_cell.length_b   1.000
_cell.length_c   1.000
_cell.angle_alpha   90.00
_cell.angle_beta   90.00
_cell.angle_gamma   90.00
#
_symmetry.space_group_name_H-M   'P 1'
#
loop_
_entity.id
_entity.type
_entity.pdbx_description
1 polymer ?
#
loop_
_entity_poly.entity_id
_entity_poly.type
_entity_poly.pdbx_seq_one_letter_code
_entity_poly.pdbx_strand_id
1 'polypeptide(L)'
;MKGNEIVLYLYLIIINTLSYRIMKKDKEAAQNGEWRTPEAALWMFALIGGAPGMWLCMKKRRHKTKHASFKTGIPLLSFITAFVAGLFL
;
A
#
# COMPACT_ATOMS: atom_id res chain seq x y z
N MET A 1 -9.12 -11.21 -22.21
CA MET A 1 -8.96 -11.35 -20.75
C MET A 1 -9.84 -12.47 -20.26
N LYS A 2 -9.26 -13.46 -19.58
CA LYS A 2 -10.05 -14.50 -18.91
C LYS A 2 -10.80 -13.87 -17.72
N GLY A 3 -11.96 -14.40 -17.33
CA GLY A 3 -12.82 -13.79 -16.29
C GLY A 3 -12.15 -13.62 -14.92
N ASN A 4 -11.14 -14.45 -14.61
CA ASN A 4 -10.32 -14.38 -13.40
C ASN A 4 -9.39 -13.16 -13.34
N GLU A 5 -8.91 -12.65 -14.48
CA GLU A 5 -8.03 -11.47 -14.54
C GLU A 5 -8.79 -10.21 -14.12
N ILE A 6 -10.04 -10.08 -14.56
CA ILE A 6 -10.91 -8.94 -14.21
C ILE A 6 -11.10 -8.86 -12.68
N VAL A 7 -11.36 -10.01 -12.05
CA VAL A 7 -11.52 -10.09 -10.59
C VAL A 7 -10.24 -9.68 -9.87
N LEU A 8 -9.08 -10.13 -10.35
CA LEU A 8 -7.78 -9.75 -9.80
C LEU A 8 -7.53 -8.24 -9.89
N TYR A 9 -7.80 -7.62 -11.04
CA TYR A 9 -7.62 -6.18 -11.20
C TYR A 9 -8.56 -5.35 -10.32
N LEU A 10 -9.84 -5.74 -10.22
CA LEU A 10 -10.80 -5.09 -9.34
C LEU A 10 -10.35 -5.20 -7.87
N TYR A 11 -9.91 -6.38 -7.45
CA TYR A 11 -9.35 -6.61 -6.13
C TYR A 11 -8.14 -5.69 -5.86
N LEU A 12 -7.19 -5.62 -6.80
CA LEU A 12 -6.01 -4.77 -6.69
C LEU A 12 -6.38 -3.29 -6.58
N ILE A 13 -7.35 -2.79 -7.36
CA ILE A 13 -7.80 -1.40 -7.28
C ILE A 13 -8.40 -1.09 -5.90
N ILE A 14 -9.23 -1.99 -5.37
CA ILE A 14 -9.88 -1.83 -4.06
C ILE A 14 -8.83 -1.82 -2.94
N ILE A 15 -7.94 -2.82 -2.89
CA ILE A 15 -6.93 -2.92 -1.81
C ILE A 15 -5.96 -1.75 -1.86
N ASN A 16 -5.57 -1.27 -3.04
CA ASN A 16 -4.68 -0.11 -3.19
C ASN A 16 -5.36 1.18 -2.72
N THR A 17 -6.64 1.36 -3.03
CA THR A 17 -7.42 2.52 -2.56
C THR A 17 -7.58 2.51 -1.05
N LEU A 18 -7.89 1.35 -0.47
CA LEU A 18 -8.03 1.18 0.98
C LEU A 18 -6.70 1.46 1.70
N SER A 19 -5.61 0.88 1.20
CA SER A 19 -4.28 1.03 1.79
C SER A 19 -3.75 2.47 1.70
N TYR A 20 -4.05 3.18 0.60
CA TYR A 20 -3.77 4.60 0.48
C TYR A 20 -4.52 5.41 1.55
N ARG A 21 -5.81 5.13 1.78
CA ARG A 21 -6.63 5.84 2.80
C ARG A 21 -6.13 5.58 4.22
N ILE A 22 -5.73 4.34 4.52
CA ILE A 22 -5.19 3.99 5.84
C ILE A 22 -3.87 4.74 6.07
N MET A 23 -2.95 4.74 5.11
CA MET A 23 -1.70 5.50 5.20
C MET A 23 -1.93 7.02 5.29
N LYS A 24 -2.97 7.54 4.63
CA LYS A 24 -3.38 8.95 4.75
C LYS A 24 -3.88 9.26 6.15
N LYS A 25 -4.75 8.41 6.70
CA LYS A 25 -5.29 8.55 8.06
C LYS A 25 -4.19 8.43 9.11
N ASP A 26 -3.20 7.55 8.91
CA ASP A 26 -2.03 7.46 9.77
C ASP A 26 -1.25 8.78 9.83
N LYS A 27 -1.13 9.50 8.71
CA LYS A 27 -0.54 10.85 8.69
C LYS A 27 -1.41 11.87 9.43
N GLU A 28 -2.71 11.86 9.21
CA GLU A 28 -3.64 12.80 9.87
C GLU A 28 -3.61 12.60 11.38
N ALA A 29 -3.67 11.35 11.85
CA ALA A 29 -3.53 11.00 13.26
C ALA A 29 -2.18 11.45 13.82
N ALA A 30 -1.09 11.29 13.04
CA ALA A 30 0.23 11.77 13.43
C ALA A 30 0.34 13.30 13.58
N GLN A 31 -0.48 14.07 12.87
CA GLN A 31 -0.54 15.54 12.94
C GLN A 31 -1.45 16.02 14.08
N ASN A 32 -2.56 15.30 14.32
CA ASN A 32 -3.53 15.63 15.35
C ASN A 32 -3.17 15.12 16.75
N GLY A 33 -2.09 14.33 16.89
CA GLY A 33 -1.73 13.69 18.15
C GLY A 33 -2.66 12.53 18.54
N GLU A 34 -3.41 11.99 17.59
CA GLU A 34 -4.31 10.86 17.78
C GLU A 34 -3.56 9.52 17.73
N TRP A 35 -4.28 8.45 18.09
CA TRP A 35 -3.76 7.08 18.02
C TRP A 35 -3.31 6.72 16.59
N ARG A 36 -2.03 6.38 16.44
CA ARG A 36 -1.43 6.01 15.14
C ARG A 36 -1.80 4.58 14.74
N THR A 37 -1.79 4.32 13.43
CA THR A 37 -2.04 2.97 12.94
C THR A 37 -0.83 2.09 13.27
N PRO A 38 -1.00 0.92 13.90
CA PRO A 38 0.11 0.03 14.21
C PRO A 38 0.84 -0.37 12.92
N GLU A 39 2.17 -0.38 12.98
CA GLU A 39 2.99 -0.65 11.79
C GLU A 39 2.69 -2.03 11.18
N ALA A 40 2.37 -3.01 12.03
CA ALA A 40 1.97 -4.35 11.62
C ALA A 40 0.76 -4.32 10.67
N ALA A 41 -0.24 -3.47 10.92
CA ALA A 41 -1.40 -3.36 10.04
C ALA A 41 -1.01 -2.80 8.67
N LEU A 42 -0.15 -1.76 8.63
CA LEU A 42 0.36 -1.22 7.37
C LEU A 42 1.13 -2.28 6.57
N TRP A 43 1.94 -3.10 7.23
CA TRP A 43 2.63 -4.22 6.59
C TRP A 43 1.67 -5.29 6.08
N MET A 44 0.62 -5.64 6.84
CA MET A 44 -0.41 -6.58 6.37
C MET A 44 -1.09 -6.09 5.09
N PHE A 45 -1.52 -4.84 5.04
CA PHE A 45 -2.10 -4.26 3.81
C PHE A 45 -1.11 -4.28 2.64
N ALA A 46 0.18 -4.14 2.91
CA ALA A 46 1.22 -4.12 1.88
C ALA A 46 1.38 -5.52 1.29
N LEU A 47 1.41 -6.55 2.16
CA LEU A 47 1.53 -7.96 1.79
C LEU A 47 0.33 -8.47 1.01
N ILE A 48 -0.87 -8.00 1.32
CA ILE A 48 -2.12 -8.38 0.65
C ILE A 48 -2.23 -7.75 -0.78
N GLY A 49 -1.29 -6.88 -1.16
CA GLY A 49 -1.25 -6.27 -2.51
C GLY A 49 -1.59 -4.77 -2.54
N GLY A 50 -1.72 -4.13 -1.38
CA GLY A 50 -1.92 -2.70 -1.23
C GLY A 50 -0.65 -1.85 -1.22
N ALA A 51 0.52 -2.48 -1.40
CA ALA A 51 1.81 -1.80 -1.38
C ALA A 51 1.91 -0.65 -2.41
N PRO A 52 1.45 -0.78 -3.67
CA PRO A 52 1.51 0.32 -4.65
C PRO A 52 0.76 1.59 -4.19
N GLY A 53 -0.43 1.42 -3.62
CA GLY A 53 -1.27 2.51 -3.11
C GLY A 53 -0.64 3.16 -1.89
N MET A 54 -0.03 2.38 -0.99
CA MET A 54 0.76 2.92 0.11
C MET A 54 1.99 3.69 -0.37
N TRP A 55 2.71 3.16 -1.35
CA TRP A 55 3.89 3.82 -1.91
C TRP A 55 3.55 5.18 -2.52
N LEU A 56 2.43 5.25 -3.24
CA LEU A 56 1.90 6.49 -3.82
C LEU A 56 1.54 7.50 -2.71
N CYS A 57 0.91 7.04 -1.63
CA CYS A 57 0.61 7.88 -0.46
C CYS A 57 1.89 8.40 0.20
N MET A 58 2.87 7.52 0.42
CA MET A 58 4.18 7.88 1.00
C MET A 58 4.90 8.93 0.17
N LYS A 59 4.94 8.78 -1.17
CA LYS A 59 5.54 9.79 -2.07
C LYS A 59 4.81 11.12 -2.02
N LYS A 60 3.47 11.11 -2.09
CA LYS A 60 2.65 12.34 -2.14
C LYS A 60 2.69 13.10 -0.81
N ARG A 61 2.66 12.39 0.32
CA ARG A 61 2.58 12.98 1.65
C ARG A 61 3.95 13.05 2.36
N ARG A 62 5.02 12.50 1.76
CA ARG A 62 6.34 12.34 2.38
C ARG A 62 6.25 11.73 3.79
N HIS A 63 5.29 10.83 3.98
CA HIS A 63 4.98 10.19 5.26
C HIS A 63 5.81 8.91 5.40
N LYS A 64 6.37 8.67 6.59
CA LYS A 64 7.24 7.52 6.90
C LYS A 64 8.40 7.25 5.91
N THR A 65 8.92 8.29 5.26
CA THR A 65 10.09 8.18 4.35
C THR A 65 11.43 8.06 5.08
N LYS A 66 11.46 8.38 6.37
CA LYS A 66 12.65 8.25 7.24
C LYS A 66 12.78 6.90 7.93
N HIS A 67 11.70 6.10 7.97
CA HIS A 67 11.76 4.75 8.53
C HIS A 67 12.36 3.81 7.49
N ALA A 68 13.57 3.30 7.76
CA ALA A 68 14.32 2.47 6.82
C ALA A 68 13.50 1.30 6.29
N SER A 69 12.76 0.61 7.16
CA SER A 69 11.91 -0.53 6.79
C SER A 69 10.83 -0.15 5.78
N PHE A 70 10.12 0.95 5.99
CA PHE A 70 9.07 1.40 5.06
C PHE A 70 9.65 1.96 3.76
N LYS A 71 10.79 2.66 3.84
CA LYS A 71 11.46 3.25 2.69
C LYS A 71 11.88 2.20 1.66
N THR A 72 12.33 1.02 2.08
CA THR A 72 12.77 -0.05 1.18
C THR A 72 11.70 -1.10 0.94
N GLY A 73 10.97 -1.53 1.99
CA GLY A 73 10.06 -2.66 1.85
C GLY A 73 8.76 -2.33 1.13
N ILE A 74 8.19 -1.11 1.26
CA ILE A 74 6.97 -0.74 0.52
C ILE A 74 7.23 -0.65 -1.00
N PRO A 75 8.30 0.00 -1.50
CA PRO A 75 8.65 -0.08 -2.92
C PRO A 75 8.93 -1.52 -3.39
N LEU A 76 9.67 -2.31 -2.60
CA LEU A 76 9.99 -3.69 -2.95
C LEU A 76 8.71 -4.53 -3.11
N LEU A 77 7.80 -4.45 -2.14
CA LEU A 77 6.50 -5.11 -2.22
C LEU A 77 5.67 -4.61 -3.40
N SER A 78 5.71 -3.31 -3.70
CA SER A 78 5.03 -2.75 -4.87
C SER A 78 5.53 -3.36 -6.18
N PHE A 79 6.85 -3.54 -6.33
CA PHE A 79 7.44 -4.21 -7.49
C PHE A 79 7.04 -5.68 -7.54
N ILE A 80 7.03 -6.39 -6.42
CA ILE A 80 6.59 -7.78 -6.36
C ILE A 80 5.12 -7.90 -6.78
N THR A 81 4.23 -7.06 -6.24
CA THR A 81 2.80 -7.05 -6.62
C THR A 81 2.63 -6.76 -8.11
N ALA A 82 3.38 -5.79 -8.67
CA ALA A 82 3.32 -5.47 -10.09
C ALA A 82 3.84 -6.62 -10.97
N PHE A 83 4.95 -7.26 -10.57
CA PHE A 83 5.51 -8.40 -11.29
C PHE A 83 4.54 -9.59 -11.30
N VAL A 84 4.00 -9.94 -10.13
CA VAL A 84 3.01 -11.01 -10.00
C VAL A 84 1.77 -10.69 -10.84
N ALA A 85 1.22 -9.48 -10.76
CA ALA A 85 0.09 -9.07 -11.58
C ALA A 85 0.40 -9.12 -13.09
N GLY A 86 1.63 -8.80 -13.49
CA GLY A 86 2.10 -8.89 -14.88
C GLY A 86 2.23 -10.32 -15.41
N LEU A 87 2.48 -11.31 -14.55
CA LEU A 87 2.48 -12.73 -14.95
C LEU A 87 1.08 -13.28 -15.27
N PHE A 88 0.02 -12.59 -14.83
CA PHE A 88 -1.36 -12.97 -15.10
C PHE A 88 -1.96 -12.27 -16.34
N LEU A 89 -1.18 -11.45 -17.06
CA LEU A 89 -1.53 -10.88 -18.38
C LEU A 89 -1.19 -11.85 -19.52
#